data_AF-H3CZQ4-F1
#
_entry.id   AF-H3CZQ4-F1
#
_cell.length_a   1.000
_cell.length_b   1.000
_cell.length_c   1.000
_cell.angle_alpha   90.00
_cell.angle_beta   90.00
_cell.angle_gamma   90.00
#
_symmetry.space_group_name_H-M   'P 1'
#
loop_
_entity.id
_entity.type
_entity.pdbx_description
1 polymer ?
#
loop_
_entity_poly.entity_id
_entity_poly.type
_entity_poly.pdbx_seq_one_letter_code
_entity_poly.pdbx_strand_id
1 'polypeptide(L)'
;EYVNPTVFYGIMRIFLSGWKDNPSMPNGLVYEGVQTEPLEYSGGSAAQSSLLHCFDELLGVKHEGKNGAFVNRMRSYMPPAHRKLIRDISLQLSLK
;
A
#
# COMPACT_ATOMS: atom_id res chain seq x y z
N GLU A 1 -6.96 1.10 -23.28
CA GLU A 1 -7.78 2.06 -24.04
C GLU A 1 -7.65 3.49 -23.50
N TYR A 2 -7.75 3.71 -22.18
CA TYR A 2 -7.75 5.07 -21.60
C TYR A 2 -6.42 5.55 -21.00
N VAL A 3 -5.39 4.69 -20.96
CA VAL A 3 -4.09 5.03 -20.35
C VAL A 3 -3.00 4.80 -21.38
N ASN A 4 -2.31 5.88 -21.77
CA ASN A 4 -1.14 5.82 -22.62
C ASN A 4 0.09 5.39 -21.79
N PRO A 5 0.84 4.33 -22.16
CA PRO A 5 1.98 3.84 -21.38
C PRO A 5 3.07 4.88 -21.12
N THR A 6 3.39 5.73 -22.12
CA THR A 6 4.42 6.76 -21.99
C THR A 6 4.00 7.83 -21.00
N VAL A 7 2.72 8.22 -21.01
CA VAL A 7 2.17 9.18 -20.04
C VAL A 7 2.12 8.57 -18.64
N PHE A 8 1.67 7.32 -18.53
CA PHE A 8 1.61 6.63 -17.23
C PHE A 8 2.99 6.52 -16.59
N TYR A 9 3.98 6.04 -17.34
CA TYR A 9 5.31 5.79 -16.81
C TYR A 9 6.14 7.07 -16.64
N GLY A 10 6.11 7.94 -17.66
CA GLY A 10 6.95 9.13 -17.74
C GLY A 10 6.41 10.34 -16.96
N ILE A 11 5.13 10.32 -16.58
CA ILE A 11 4.50 11.45 -15.88
C ILE A 11 3.78 10.96 -14.63
N MET A 12 2.70 10.18 -14.79
CA MET A 12 1.83 9.85 -13.65
C MET A 12 2.55 9.10 -12.52
N ARG A 13 3.35 8.09 -12.86
CA ARG A 13 4.03 7.26 -11.86
C ARG A 13 4.99 8.07 -10.98
N ILE A 14 5.55 9.16 -11.51
CA ILE A 14 6.40 10.08 -10.74
C ILE A 14 5.59 10.70 -9.61
N PHE A 15 4.40 11.25 -9.92
CA PHE A 15 3.53 11.88 -8.92
C PHE A 15 2.89 10.89 -7.93
N LEU A 16 2.78 9.61 -8.29
CA LEU A 16 2.30 8.56 -7.39
C LEU A 16 3.41 7.97 -6.49
N SER A 17 4.67 8.34 -6.74
CA SER A 17 5.80 7.86 -5.96
C SER A 17 5.78 8.46 -4.55
N GLY A 18 6.04 7.63 -3.55
CA GLY A 18 6.26 8.09 -2.18
C GLY A 18 7.73 8.32 -1.91
N TRP A 19 8.08 8.44 -0.63
CA TRP A 19 9.44 8.72 -0.17
C TRP A 19 9.93 7.72 0.88
N LYS A 20 9.25 6.59 1.02
CA LYS A 20 9.80 5.39 1.65
C LYS A 20 10.51 4.55 0.60
N ASP A 21 11.71 4.08 0.90
CA ASP A 21 12.54 3.29 -0.02
C ASP A 21 12.83 4.01 -1.37
N ASN A 22 12.82 5.36 -1.38
CA ASN A 22 13.02 6.17 -2.58
C ASN A 22 14.41 6.82 -2.61
N PRO A 23 15.29 6.47 -3.58
CA PRO A 23 16.63 7.04 -3.69
C PRO A 23 16.69 8.57 -3.84
N SER A 24 15.64 9.19 -4.39
CA SER A 24 15.57 10.65 -4.53
C SER A 24 15.27 11.37 -3.22
N MET A 25 14.68 10.68 -2.24
CA MET A 25 14.44 11.20 -0.89
C MET A 25 14.84 10.14 0.14
N PRO A 26 16.14 9.86 0.30
CA PRO A 26 16.63 8.69 1.05
C PRO A 26 16.32 8.75 2.55
N ASN A 27 16.05 9.94 3.07
CA ASN A 27 15.69 10.14 4.47
C ASN A 27 14.17 10.29 4.68
N GLY A 28 13.36 10.31 3.62
CA GLY A 28 11.94 10.65 3.69
C GLY A 28 11.64 12.15 3.52
N LEU A 29 10.44 12.56 3.96
CA LEU A 29 9.92 13.92 3.79
C LEU A 29 9.70 14.59 5.15
N VAL A 30 10.19 15.82 5.31
CA VAL A 30 9.90 16.65 6.49
C VAL A 30 8.53 17.29 6.33
N TYR A 31 7.70 17.14 7.36
CA TYR A 31 6.38 17.78 7.44
C TYR A 31 6.49 19.02 8.32
N GLU A 32 6.90 20.13 7.71
CA GLU A 32 7.14 21.40 8.42
C GLU A 32 5.93 21.82 9.27
N GLY A 33 6.19 22.20 10.52
CA GLY A 33 5.15 22.56 11.49
C GLY A 33 4.40 21.38 12.12
N VAL A 34 4.63 20.15 11.67
CA VAL A 34 4.02 18.92 12.22
C VAL A 34 5.06 18.02 12.85
N GLN A 35 6.15 17.75 12.13
CA GLN A 35 7.24 16.89 12.59
C GLN A 35 8.59 17.38 12.07
N THR A 36 9.56 17.50 12.98
CA THR A 36 10.93 17.94 12.64
C THR A 36 11.73 16.86 11.93
N GLU A 37 11.55 15.61 12.35
CA GLU A 37 12.22 14.48 11.72
C GLU A 37 11.53 14.08 10.41
N PRO A 38 12.30 13.74 9.36
CA PRO A 38 11.75 13.20 8.13
C PRO A 38 10.91 11.94 8.38
N LEU A 39 9.76 11.85 7.72
CA LEU A 39 8.89 10.68 7.76
C LEU A 39 8.95 9.92 6.44
N GLU A 40 8.85 8.59 6.51
CA GLU A 40 8.84 7.72 5.34
C GLU A 40 7.44 7.15 5.07
N TYR A 41 6.87 7.50 3.91
CA TYR A 41 5.61 6.92 3.45
C TYR A 41 5.70 6.35 2.03
N SER A 42 5.10 5.18 1.85
CA SER A 42 5.02 4.50 0.55
C SER A 42 4.09 5.25 -0.40
N GLY A 43 4.42 5.19 -1.69
CA GLY A 43 3.57 5.76 -2.75
C GLY A 43 2.26 5.00 -2.96
N GLY A 44 1.42 5.55 -3.83
CA GLY A 44 0.16 4.94 -4.23
C GLY A 44 0.38 3.66 -5.01
N SER A 45 -0.29 2.57 -4.63
CA SER A 45 -0.23 1.30 -5.38
C SER A 45 -1.51 0.48 -5.23
N ALA A 46 -1.71 -0.47 -6.15
CA ALA A 46 -2.85 -1.39 -6.09
C ALA A 46 -2.89 -2.22 -4.80
N ALA A 47 -1.75 -2.43 -4.13
CA ALA A 47 -1.68 -3.16 -2.87
C ALA A 47 -2.38 -2.43 -1.70
N GLN A 48 -2.77 -1.17 -1.87
CA GLN A 48 -3.62 -0.43 -0.93
C GLN A 48 -5.13 -0.67 -1.18
N SER A 49 -5.50 -1.43 -2.22
CA SER A 49 -6.90 -1.82 -2.47
C SER A 49 -7.36 -2.84 -1.43
N SER A 50 -8.34 -2.47 -0.62
CA SER A 50 -8.92 -3.36 0.40
C SER A 50 -9.61 -4.58 -0.21
N LEU A 51 -10.12 -4.46 -1.45
CA LEU A 51 -10.79 -5.56 -2.14
C LEU A 51 -9.88 -6.78 -2.35
N LEU A 52 -8.63 -6.54 -2.78
CA LEU A 52 -7.66 -7.60 -3.00
C LEU A 52 -7.37 -8.35 -1.69
N HIS A 53 -7.19 -7.61 -0.59
CA HIS A 53 -6.93 -8.19 0.72
C HIS A 53 -8.13 -8.96 1.27
N CYS A 54 -9.35 -8.49 1.05
CA CYS A 54 -10.55 -9.20 1.44
C CYS A 54 -10.63 -10.57 0.76
N PHE A 55 -10.34 -10.65 -0.55
CA PHE A 55 -10.33 -11.93 -1.27
C PHE A 55 -9.19 -12.85 -0.86
N ASP A 56 -8.01 -12.29 -0.59
CA ASP A 56 -6.89 -13.09 -0.07
C ASP A 56 -7.27 -13.75 1.26
N GLU A 57 -7.83 -13.01 2.22
CA GLU A 57 -8.26 -13.60 3.50
C GLU A 57 -9.42 -14.57 3.33
N LEU A 58 -10.42 -14.21 2.50
CA LEU A 58 -11.60 -15.06 2.25
C LEU A 58 -11.21 -16.42 1.63
N LEU A 59 -10.28 -16.42 0.68
CA LEU A 59 -9.84 -17.61 -0.05
C LEU A 59 -8.61 -18.28 0.61
N GLY A 60 -8.13 -17.77 1.74
CA GLY A 60 -6.98 -18.32 2.46
C GLY A 60 -5.64 -18.19 1.71
N VAL A 61 -5.49 -17.19 0.83
CA VAL A 61 -4.24 -16.87 0.14
C VAL A 61 -3.29 -16.18 1.12
N LYS A 62 -2.07 -16.71 1.25
CA LYS A 62 -1.03 -16.16 2.12
C LYS A 62 0.18 -15.77 1.27
N HIS A 63 0.64 -14.53 1.47
CA HIS A 63 1.84 -13.99 0.83
C HIS A 63 3.01 -14.09 1.80
N GLU A 64 4.14 -14.61 1.34
CA GLU A 64 5.31 -14.87 2.19
C GLU A 64 6.46 -13.87 1.94
N GLY A 65 7.43 -13.88 2.86
CA GLY A 65 8.67 -13.13 2.75
C GLY A 65 8.48 -11.61 2.60
N LYS A 66 9.31 -11.00 1.76
CA LYS A 66 9.32 -9.54 1.53
C LYS A 66 7.99 -9.04 0.94
N ASN A 67 7.36 -9.84 0.07
CA ASN A 67 6.09 -9.49 -0.55
C ASN A 67 4.95 -9.48 0.47
N GLY A 68 4.89 -10.48 1.36
CA GLY A 68 3.93 -10.51 2.46
C GLY A 68 4.08 -9.32 3.41
N ALA A 69 5.32 -8.98 3.79
CA ALA A 69 5.59 -7.81 4.62
C ALA A 69 5.15 -6.50 3.95
N PHE A 70 5.40 -6.34 2.64
CA PHE A 70 4.94 -5.19 1.86
C PHE A 70 3.41 -5.10 1.83
N VAL A 71 2.73 -6.18 1.46
CA VAL A 71 1.26 -6.23 1.36
C VAL A 71 0.64 -5.92 2.72
N ASN A 72 1.09 -6.56 3.79
CA ASN A 72 0.58 -6.30 5.15
C ASN A 72 0.77 -4.84 5.57
N ARG A 73 1.90 -4.22 5.23
CA ARG A 73 2.14 -2.79 5.49
C ARG A 73 1.11 -1.91 4.76
N MET A 74 0.71 -2.25 3.54
CA MET A 74 -0.27 -1.45 2.78
C MET A 74 -1.63 -1.36 3.47
N ARG A 75 -1.97 -2.28 4.39
CA ARG A 75 -3.20 -2.16 5.19
C ARG A 75 -3.21 -0.87 6.00
N SER A 76 -2.07 -0.38 6.52
CA SER A 76 -2.03 0.86 7.30
C SER A 76 -2.40 2.12 6.49
N TYR A 77 -2.38 2.02 5.17
CA TYR A 77 -2.75 3.09 4.23
C TYR A 77 -4.24 3.02 3.83
N MET A 78 -4.99 2.04 4.35
CA MET A 78 -6.42 1.90 4.09
C MET A 78 -7.26 2.61 5.16
N PRO A 79 -8.47 3.09 4.82
CA PRO A 79 -9.42 3.61 5.79
C PRO A 79 -9.63 2.64 6.97
N PRO A 80 -9.76 3.12 8.22
CA PRO A 80 -9.89 2.26 9.40
C PRO A 80 -11.02 1.23 9.30
N ALA A 81 -12.17 1.61 8.75
CA ALA A 81 -13.30 0.70 8.53
C ALA A 81 -12.96 -0.47 7.59
N HIS A 82 -12.16 -0.22 6.55
CA HIS A 82 -11.76 -1.26 5.61
C HIS A 82 -10.72 -2.20 6.22
N ARG A 83 -9.77 -1.67 7.00
CA ARG A 83 -8.85 -2.50 7.78
C ARG A 83 -9.60 -3.41 8.74
N LYS A 84 -10.64 -2.88 9.40
CA LYS A 84 -11.49 -3.67 10.29
C LYS A 84 -12.17 -4.80 9.53
N LEU A 85 -12.75 -4.53 8.36
CA LEU A 85 -13.38 -5.56 7.53
C LEU A 85 -12.40 -6.69 7.16
N ILE A 86 -11.20 -6.36 6.68
CA ILE A 86 -10.18 -7.37 6.35
C ILE A 86 -9.83 -8.22 7.58
N ARG A 87 -9.70 -7.58 8.74
CA ARG A 87 -9.46 -8.28 10.01
C ARG A 87 -10.61 -9.19 10.38
N ASP A 88 -11.85 -8.73 10.28
CA ASP A 88 -13.04 -9.52 10.59
C ASP A 88 -13.12 -10.77 9.70
N ILE A 89 -12.80 -10.66 8.40
CA ILE A 89 -12.71 -11.79 7.46
C ILE A 89 -11.60 -12.76 7.89
N SER A 90 -10.42 -12.25 8.24
CA SER A 90 -9.27 -13.09 8.65
C SER A 90 -9.50 -13.90 9.94
N LEU A 91 -10.51 -13.52 10.74
CA LEU A 91 -10.91 -14.24 11.95
C LEU A 91 -11.91 -15.37 11.68
N GLN A 92 -12.44 -15.47 10.45
CA GLN A 92 -13.33 -16.55 10.03
C GLN A 92 -12.52 -17.69 9.39
N LEU A 93 -13.17 -18.85 9.24
CA LEU A 93 -12.62 -19.94 8.44
C LEU A 93 -12.52 -19.50 6.97
N SER A 94 -11.38 -19.79 6.34
CA SER A 94 -11.23 -19.59 4.89
C SER A 94 -12.18 -20.49 4.12
N LEU A 95 -12.55 -20.10 2.90
CA LEU A 95 -13.33 -20.93 1.98
C LEU A 95 -12.52 -22.05 1.30
N LYS A 96 -11.20 -22.08 1.52
CA LYS A 96 -10.30 -23.13 1.03
C LYS A 96 -10.35 -24.39 1.89
#